data_AF-A0A534RJ14-F1
#
_entry.id   AF-A0A534RJ14-F1
#
_cell.length_a   1.000
_cell.length_b   1.000
_cell.length_c   1.000
_cell.angle_alpha   90.00
_cell.angle_beta   90.00
_cell.angle_gamma   90.00
#
_symmetry.space_group_name_H-M   'P 1'
#
loop_
_entity.id
_entity.type
_entity.pdbx_description
1 polymer ?
#
loop_
_entity_poly.entity_id
_entity_poly.type
_entity_poly.pdbx_seq_one_letter_code
_entity_poly.pdbx_strand_id
1 'polypeptide(L)'
;ALMPVTTVAGLQAGALLAGAIITETIFAWPGLGRLIVEAISARDYPLVQGCVLAIGVSYVGVNLVTDLVYHAIDPRLRDAE
;
A
#
# COMPACT_ATOMS: atom_id res chain seq x y z
N ALA A 1 -12.98 -16.09 -10.42
CA ALA A 1 -13.36 -16.07 -8.99
C ALA A 1 -12.68 -14.89 -8.29
N LEU A 2 -13.13 -13.65 -8.54
CA LEU A 2 -12.44 -12.43 -8.07
C LEU A 2 -13.00 -11.84 -6.76
N MET A 3 -14.24 -12.18 -6.37
CA MET A 3 -14.87 -11.63 -5.16
C MET A 3 -14.13 -11.92 -3.83
N PRO A 4 -13.52 -13.10 -3.62
CA PRO A 4 -12.80 -13.36 -2.37
C PRO A 4 -11.49 -12.58 -2.31
N VAL A 5 -10.82 -12.46 -3.45
CA VAL A 5 -9.50 -11.82 -3.54
C VAL A 5 -9.60 -10.32 -3.25
N THR A 6 -10.60 -9.63 -3.80
CA THR A 6 -10.82 -8.20 -3.50
C THR A 6 -11.17 -7.95 -2.03
N THR A 7 -11.95 -8.85 -1.42
CA THR A 7 -12.34 -8.74 0.01
C THR A 7 -11.12 -8.95 0.92
N VAL A 8 -10.31 -9.97 0.63
CA VAL A 8 -9.09 -10.27 1.40
C VAL A 8 -8.04 -9.16 1.22
N ALA A 9 -7.89 -8.61 0.02
CA ALA A 9 -6.98 -7.50 -0.24
C ALA A 9 -7.40 -6.23 0.52
N GLY A 10 -8.70 -5.90 0.55
CA GLY A 10 -9.22 -4.79 1.35
C GLY A 10 -8.96 -4.96 2.85
N LEU A 11 -9.11 -6.18 3.37
CA LEU A 11 -8.86 -6.48 4.78
C LEU A 11 -7.37 -6.36 5.13
N GLN A 12 -6.48 -6.89 4.29
CA GLN A 12 -5.02 -6.77 4.50
C GLN A 12 -4.53 -5.33 4.38
N ALA A 13 -5.03 -4.57 3.40
CA ALA A 13 -4.71 -3.16 3.26
C ALA A 13 -5.13 -2.37 4.51
N GLY A 14 -6.32 -2.63 5.05
CA GLY A 14 -6.79 -2.02 6.29
C GLY A 14 -5.89 -2.36 7.50
N ALA A 15 -5.44 -3.61 7.61
CA ALA A 15 -4.54 -4.04 8.67
C ALA A 15 -3.16 -3.36 8.60
N LEU A 16 -2.58 -3.24 7.40
CA LEU A 16 -1.30 -2.55 7.19
C LEU A 16 -1.41 -1.04 7.47
N LEU A 17 -2.50 -0.42 7.04
CA LEU A 17 -2.74 1.00 7.28
C LEU A 17 -2.92 1.29 8.78
N ALA A 18 -3.68 0.43 9.49
CA ALA A 18 -3.84 0.53 10.94
C ALA A 18 -2.51 0.38 11.69
N GLY A 19 -1.65 -0.56 11.27
CA GLY A 19 -0.30 -0.71 11.81
C GLY A 19 0.57 0.54 11.60
N ALA A 20 0.52 1.13 10.40
CA ALA A 20 1.27 2.35 10.07
C ALA A 20 0.78 3.59 10.85
N ILE A 21 -0.54 3.74 11.03
CA ILE A 21 -1.10 4.86 11.81
C ILE A 21 -0.66 4.79 13.27
N ILE A 22 -0.64 3.59 13.86
CA ILE A 22 -0.24 3.39 15.26
C ILE A 22 1.23 3.79 15.44
N THR A 23 2.12 3.38 14.54
CA THR A 23 3.55 3.74 14.63
C THR A 23 3.77 5.24 14.39
N GLU A 24 3.08 5.87 13.45
CA GLU A 24 3.14 7.31 13.21
C GLU A 24 2.63 8.13 14.42
N THR A 25 1.56 7.67 15.07
CA THR A 25 0.95 8.37 16.20
C THR A 25 1.79 8.24 17.47
N ILE A 26 2.30 7.05 17.79
CA ILE A 26 3.06 6.81 19.02
C ILE A 26 4.44 7.47 18.96
N PHE A 27 5.11 7.45 17.80
CA PHE A 27 6.43 8.06 17.64
C PHE A 27 6.39 9.52 17.16
N ALA A 28 5.19 10.12 17.07
CA ALA A 28 4.98 11.47 16.52
C ALA A 28 5.66 11.69 15.15
N TRP A 29 5.75 10.63 14.36
CA TRP A 29 6.42 10.67 13.05
C TRP A 29 5.43 11.21 12.01
N PRO A 30 5.78 12.28 11.28
CA PRO A 30 4.90 12.84 10.26
C PRO A 30 4.82 11.86 9.09
N GLY A 31 3.68 11.16 8.95
CA GLY A 31 3.48 10.16 7.93
C GLY A 31 2.10 10.25 7.27
N LEU A 32 1.93 9.46 6.20
CA LEU A 32 0.76 9.49 5.32
C LEU A 32 -0.48 8.87 5.99
N GLY A 33 -0.31 7.92 6.93
CA GLY A 33 -1.42 7.28 7.62
C GLY A 33 -2.22 8.26 8.47
N ARG A 34 -1.53 9.03 9.31
CA ARG A 34 -2.10 10.09 10.14
C ARG A 34 -2.74 11.19 9.29
N LEU A 35 -2.08 11.60 8.20
CA LEU A 35 -2.60 12.57 7.23
C LEU A 35 -3.93 12.11 6.61
N ILE A 36 -4.06 10.83 6.25
CA ILE A 36 -5.32 10.27 5.74
C ILE A 36 -6.42 10.32 6.80
N VAL A 37 -6.14 9.92 8.05
CA VAL A 37 -7.14 9.95 9.14
C VAL A 37 -7.63 11.37 9.40
N GLU A 38 -6.71 12.34 9.42
CA GLU A 38 -7.02 13.74 9.61
C GLU A 38 -7.83 14.31 8.43
N ALA A 39 -7.46 13.96 7.19
CA ALA A 39 -8.20 14.32 5.98
C ALA A 39 -9.62 13.72 5.94
N ILE A 40 -9.79 12.45 6.36
CA ILE A 40 -11.11 11.81 6.49
C ILE A 40 -11.95 12.55 7.52
N SER A 41 -11.37 12.89 8.68
CA SER A 41 -12.06 13.62 9.75
C SER A 41 -12.48 15.03 9.31
N ALA A 42 -11.61 15.72 8.55
CA ALA A 42 -11.87 17.02 7.96
C ALA A 42 -12.80 16.97 6.72
N ARG A 43 -13.20 15.77 6.27
CA ARG A 43 -13.95 15.52 5.01
C ARG A 43 -13.28 16.11 3.76
N ASP A 44 -11.95 16.17 3.77
CA ASP A 44 -11.14 16.61 2.65
C ASP A 44 -10.93 15.44 1.66
N TYR A 45 -11.94 15.18 0.84
CA TYR A 45 -11.91 14.09 -0.14
C TYR A 45 -10.75 14.19 -1.16
N PRO A 46 -10.39 15.38 -1.70
CA PRO A 46 -9.22 15.52 -2.57
C PRO A 46 -7.93 15.05 -1.89
N LEU A 47 -7.71 15.42 -0.64
CA LEU A 47 -6.51 15.03 0.11
C LEU A 47 -6.47 13.52 0.35
N VAL A 48 -7.59 12.91 0.74
CA VAL A 48 -7.70 11.45 0.89
C VAL A 48 -7.38 10.73 -0.42
N GLN A 49 -7.94 11.19 -1.53
CA GLN A 49 -7.69 10.58 -2.84
C GLN A 49 -6.23 10.71 -3.27
N GLY A 50 -5.59 11.86 -3.00
CA GLY A 50 -4.17 12.07 -3.23
C GLY A 50 -3.29 11.11 -2.43
N CYS A 51 -3.59 10.93 -1.14
CA CYS A 51 -2.85 9.99 -0.30
C CYS A 51 -3.05 8.53 -0.73
N VAL A 52 -4.27 8.14 -1.12
CA VAL A 52 -4.55 6.79 -1.65
C VAL A 52 -3.79 6.53 -2.95
N LEU A 53 -3.74 7.51 -3.85
CA LEU A 53 -2.94 7.43 -5.07
C LEU A 53 -1.44 7.28 -4.77
N ALA A 54 -0.91 8.06 -3.83
CA ALA A 54 0.50 7.99 -3.44
C ALA A 54 0.87 6.60 -2.87
N ILE A 55 0.00 6.03 -2.03
CA ILE A 55 0.16 4.66 -1.52
C ILE A 55 0.11 3.65 -2.67
N GLY A 56 -0.86 3.78 -3.58
CA GLY A 56 -1.01 2.90 -4.73
C GLY A 56 0.22 2.90 -5.64
N VAL A 57 0.74 4.08 -5.99
CA VAL A 57 1.96 4.23 -6.81
C VAL A 57 3.17 3.62 -6.10
N SER A 58 3.29 3.85 -4.79
CA SER A 58 4.37 3.25 -3.99
C SER A 58 4.28 1.72 -4.00
N TYR A 59 3.07 1.17 -3.87
CA TYR A 59 2.84 -0.27 -3.90
C TYR A 59 3.18 -0.89 -5.25
N VAL A 60 2.80 -0.24 -6.36
CA VAL A 60 3.20 -0.65 -7.71
C VAL A 60 4.71 -0.59 -7.85
N GLY A 61 5.36 0.48 -7.37
CA GLY A 61 6.81 0.63 -7.39
C GLY A 61 7.54 -0.49 -6.63
N VAL A 62 7.07 -0.82 -5.41
CA VAL A 62 7.63 -1.93 -4.61
C VAL A 62 7.43 -3.27 -5.30
N ASN A 63 6.26 -3.53 -5.90
CA ASN A 63 6.04 -4.76 -6.67
C ASN A 63 6.96 -4.83 -7.88
N LEU A 64 7.12 -3.73 -8.62
CA LEU A 64 8.01 -3.68 -9.78
C LEU A 64 9.47 -3.96 -9.39
N VAL A 65 9.94 -3.38 -8.28
CA VAL A 65 11.27 -3.68 -7.73
C VAL A 65 11.37 -5.14 -7.31
N THR A 66 10.32 -5.67 -6.66
CA THR A 66 10.27 -7.08 -6.26
C THR A 66 10.35 -8.00 -7.46
N ASP A 67 9.56 -7.76 -8.51
CA ASP A 67 9.59 -8.50 -9.77
C ASP A 67 10.97 -8.42 -10.45
N LEU A 68 11.60 -7.25 -10.44
CA LEU A 68 12.94 -7.06 -11.01
C LEU A 68 14.00 -7.83 -10.21
N VAL A 69 13.90 -7.82 -8.88
CA VAL A 69 14.76 -8.59 -7.98
C VAL A 69 14.54 -10.09 -8.18
N TYR A 70 13.29 -10.55 -8.30
CA TYR A 70 12.96 -11.94 -8.63
C TYR A 70 13.53 -12.35 -9.99
N HIS A 71 13.42 -11.49 -11.01
CA HIS A 71 14.00 -11.73 -12.33
C HIS A 71 15.53 -11.79 -12.31
N ALA A 72 16.17 -10.99 -11.46
CA ALA A 72 17.62 -10.97 -11.31
C ALA A 72 18.17 -12.15 -10.49
N ILE A 73 17.43 -12.60 -9.47
CA ILE A 73 17.83 -13.71 -8.58
C ILE A 73 17.50 -15.08 -9.20
N ASP A 74 16.41 -15.20 -9.95
CA ASP A 74 15.97 -16.49 -10.50
C ASP A 74 16.00 -16.54 -12.04
N PRO A 75 17.14 -16.91 -12.65
CA PRO A 75 17.25 -17.07 -14.10
C PRO A 75 16.45 -18.27 -14.66
N ARG A 76 15.78 -19.09 -13.83
CA ARG A 76 15.04 -20.30 -14.27
C ARG A 76 13.62 -20.03 -14.78
N LEU A 77 13.09 -18.81 -14.58
CA LEU A 77 11.79 -18.40 -15.15
C LEU A 77 11.87 -18.02 -16.65
N ARG A 78 13.05 -18.10 -17.28
CA ARG A 78 13.22 -17.83 -18.72
C ARG A 78 12.74 -18.95 -19.65
N ASP A 79 12.56 -20.18 -19.17
CA ASP A 79 12.34 -21.35 -20.03
C ASP A 79 10.97 -22.05 -19.82
N ALA A 80 9.97 -21.38 -19.25
CA ALA A 80 8.60 -21.91 -19.23
C ALA A 80 7.81 -21.45 -20.47
N GLU A 81 8.28 -21.87 -21.65
CA GLU A 81 7.49 -22.02 -22.88
C GLU A 81 7.56 -23.48 -23.36
#